data_AF-A0A822CA25-F1
#
_entry.id   AF-A0A822CA25-F1
#
_cell.length_a   1.000
_cell.length_b   1.000
_cell.length_c   1.000
_cell.angle_alpha   90.00
_cell.angle_beta   90.00
_cell.angle_gamma   90.00
#
_symmetry.space_group_name_H-M   'P 1'
#
loop_
_entity.id
_entity.type
_entity.pdbx_description
1 polymer ?
#
loop_
_entity_poly.entity_id
_entity_poly.type
_entity_poly.pdbx_seq_one_letter_code
_entity_poly.pdbx_strand_id
1 'polypeptide(L)'
;PKTLIDNQSEEYLQINFFNLTVITLIETQGRHGPFQEDYVDYYRLEYRRDPTHPWIKYRDFRKKEIFHGNSNNNIAEIREILQPIIAIQLRIYPIQSNDKKAKRMCLRLELYGCLSDDHLISYTIPQGDRRSFDMDFSDKTYDGYLSPLTNGLGQLIDGDIGSDDIRLDTQSWGLRGFEWIGWKKTIKNRTFIPLKFYFDSIRNFTEIRLHTNNMFSKDIEQFHRINITTYFNENFLENKHIIELSNDRQSEHARWINIPMKEQLAKIIHIELTFGNSNWMLISEVQFISNDILDMKLLSQLNGKNLFF
;
A
#
# COMPACT_ATOMS: atom_id res chain seq x y z
N PRO A 1 -32.79 -3.81 15.94
CA PRO A 1 -33.21 -3.29 14.62
C PRO A 1 -34.51 -4.01 14.21
N LYS A 2 -35.40 -3.38 13.45
CA LYS A 2 -36.64 -4.04 12.98
C LYS A 2 -36.38 -5.05 11.86
N THR A 3 -35.23 -4.96 11.19
CA THR A 3 -34.76 -5.83 10.10
C THR A 3 -33.41 -6.44 10.46
N LEU A 4 -33.08 -7.57 9.82
CA LEU A 4 -31.74 -8.16 9.89
C LEU A 4 -30.73 -7.18 9.28
N ILE A 5 -29.56 -7.06 9.91
CA ILE A 5 -28.44 -6.30 9.36
C ILE A 5 -27.58 -7.31 8.63
N ASP A 6 -27.75 -7.39 7.31
CA ASP A 6 -27.02 -8.32 6.45
C ASP A 6 -25.87 -7.60 5.72
N ASN A 7 -25.23 -8.28 4.75
CA ASN A 7 -24.13 -7.73 3.97
C ASN A 7 -24.55 -6.54 3.07
N GLN A 8 -25.85 -6.31 2.86
CA GLN A 8 -26.38 -5.19 2.11
C GLN A 8 -26.75 -4.00 3.01
N SER A 9 -26.64 -4.16 4.33
CA SER A 9 -26.94 -3.08 5.26
C SER A 9 -25.97 -1.91 5.12
N GLU A 10 -26.52 -0.71 5.27
CA GLU A 10 -25.81 0.57 5.18
C GLU A 10 -25.52 1.17 6.57
N GLU A 11 -25.88 0.49 7.66
CA GLU A 11 -25.51 0.92 9.00
C GLU A 11 -24.00 0.79 9.20
N TYR A 12 -23.34 1.84 9.70
CA TYR A 12 -21.89 1.83 9.95
C TYR A 12 -21.49 2.64 11.18
N LEU A 13 -20.34 2.31 11.73
CA LEU A 13 -19.56 3.20 12.60
C LEU A 13 -18.42 3.79 11.78
N GLN A 14 -18.26 5.13 11.79
CA GLN A 14 -17.20 5.82 11.07
C GLN A 14 -16.22 6.49 12.03
N ILE A 15 -14.93 6.33 11.71
CA ILE A 15 -13.80 6.92 12.43
C ILE A 15 -13.10 7.88 11.47
N ASN A 16 -12.73 9.06 11.98
CA ASN A 16 -11.94 10.05 11.26
C ASN A 16 -10.62 10.26 12.02
N PHE A 17 -9.50 9.93 11.37
CA PHE A 17 -8.16 10.07 11.95
C PHE A 17 -7.55 11.45 11.67
N PHE A 18 -8.13 12.21 10.74
CA PHE A 18 -7.65 13.51 10.24
C PHE A 18 -6.30 13.47 9.51
N ASN A 19 -5.35 12.67 9.99
CA ASN A 19 -4.06 12.40 9.36
C ASN A 19 -4.02 10.98 8.79
N LEU A 20 -3.15 10.76 7.82
CA LEU A 20 -2.95 9.45 7.23
C LEU A 20 -2.41 8.48 8.29
N THR A 21 -3.16 7.43 8.57
CA THR A 21 -2.90 6.48 9.66
C THR A 21 -2.80 5.07 9.10
N VAL A 22 -1.79 4.32 9.53
CA VAL A 22 -1.61 2.90 9.24
C VAL A 22 -2.30 2.10 10.33
N ILE A 23 -3.19 1.19 9.96
CA ILE A 23 -3.98 0.37 10.89
C ILE A 23 -3.63 -1.11 10.67
N THR A 24 -3.19 -1.78 11.74
CA THR A 24 -2.67 -3.16 11.70
C THR A 24 -3.49 -4.12 12.56
N LEU A 25 -4.19 -3.62 13.59
CA LEU A 25 -5.09 -4.46 14.40
C LEU A 25 -6.42 -3.75 14.63
N ILE A 26 -7.47 -4.56 14.70
CA ILE A 26 -8.82 -4.14 15.09
C ILE A 26 -9.26 -4.99 16.28
N GLU A 27 -9.68 -4.33 17.35
CA GLU A 27 -10.30 -5.00 18.49
C GLU A 27 -11.77 -4.60 18.57
N THR A 28 -12.63 -5.62 18.63
CA THR A 28 -14.07 -5.44 18.71
C THR A 28 -14.61 -6.02 20.00
N GLN A 29 -15.64 -5.41 20.57
CA GLN A 29 -16.32 -5.90 21.77
C GLN A 29 -17.81 -5.57 21.74
N GLY A 30 -18.65 -6.45 22.27
CA GLY A 30 -20.09 -6.20 22.41
C GLY A 30 -20.44 -5.28 23.58
N ARG A 31 -21.73 -5.08 23.84
CA ARG A 31 -22.20 -4.31 25.01
C ARG A 31 -22.12 -5.17 26.27
N HIS A 32 -21.35 -4.72 27.25
CA HIS A 32 -21.26 -5.41 28.54
C HIS A 32 -22.62 -5.47 29.24
N GLY A 33 -22.95 -6.65 29.79
CA GLY A 33 -24.17 -6.84 30.56
C GLY A 33 -24.51 -8.31 30.77
N PRO A 34 -25.13 -8.66 31.91
CA PRO A 34 -25.64 -10.00 32.14
C PRO A 34 -26.87 -10.26 31.24
N PHE A 35 -26.96 -11.48 30.69
CA PHE A 35 -28.11 -11.99 29.92
C PHE A 35 -28.41 -11.32 28.56
N GLN A 36 -27.48 -10.56 27.98
CA GLN A 36 -27.68 -9.86 26.71
C GLN A 36 -26.63 -10.26 25.68
N GLU A 37 -27.06 -10.67 24.49
CA GLU A 37 -26.18 -11.08 23.38
C GLU A 37 -25.94 -9.94 22.38
N ASP A 38 -25.81 -8.72 22.89
CA ASP A 38 -25.67 -7.53 22.07
C ASP A 38 -24.22 -7.37 21.58
N TYR A 39 -23.89 -7.98 20.45
CA TYR A 39 -22.57 -7.93 19.83
C TYR A 39 -22.66 -8.11 18.31
N VAL A 40 -21.60 -7.70 17.62
CA VAL A 40 -21.45 -7.83 16.16
C VAL A 40 -20.85 -9.21 15.85
N ASP A 41 -21.53 -10.02 15.03
CA ASP A 41 -21.06 -11.38 14.68
C ASP A 41 -19.97 -11.35 13.61
N TYR A 42 -20.11 -10.43 12.66
CA TYR A 42 -19.21 -10.24 11.51
C TYR A 42 -19.16 -8.76 11.16
N TYR A 43 -18.13 -8.34 10.45
CA TYR A 43 -18.08 -7.00 9.89
C TYR A 43 -17.33 -6.97 8.56
N ARG A 44 -17.61 -5.95 7.78
CA ARG A 44 -16.77 -5.56 6.63
C ARG A 44 -16.24 -4.15 6.85
N LEU A 45 -15.13 -3.85 6.20
CA LEU A 45 -14.45 -2.56 6.35
C LEU A 45 -14.46 -1.81 5.01
N GLU A 46 -14.66 -0.51 5.09
CA GLU A 46 -14.33 0.40 4.00
C GLU A 46 -13.48 1.53 4.54
N TYR A 47 -12.54 2.03 3.75
CA TYR A 47 -11.67 3.12 4.17
C TYR A 47 -11.40 4.07 3.01
N ARG A 48 -10.81 5.24 3.31
CA ARG A 48 -10.37 6.21 2.31
C ARG A 48 -9.09 6.89 2.75
N ARG A 49 -8.21 7.18 1.79
CA ARG A 49 -6.93 7.90 1.96
C ARG A 49 -7.01 9.38 1.64
N ASP A 50 -7.96 9.76 0.80
CA ASP A 50 -8.18 11.12 0.34
C ASP A 50 -9.69 11.39 0.35
N PRO A 51 -10.15 12.52 0.92
CA PRO A 51 -11.58 12.81 1.02
C PRO A 51 -12.26 12.99 -0.35
N THR A 52 -11.49 13.26 -1.41
CA THR A 52 -11.97 13.42 -2.79
C THR A 52 -12.10 12.09 -3.53
N HIS A 53 -11.55 11.01 -2.99
CA HIS A 53 -11.56 9.68 -3.60
C HIS A 53 -12.71 8.81 -3.05
N PRO A 54 -13.18 7.81 -3.83
CA PRO A 54 -14.20 6.88 -3.37
C PRO A 54 -13.72 6.03 -2.19
N TRP A 55 -14.67 5.47 -1.44
CA TRP A 55 -14.39 4.47 -0.41
C TRP A 55 -13.86 3.19 -1.04
N ILE A 56 -12.84 2.62 -0.41
CA ILE A 56 -12.18 1.38 -0.82
C ILE A 56 -12.66 0.28 0.11
N LYS A 57 -13.18 -0.81 -0.45
CA LYS A 57 -13.54 -2.01 0.30
C LYS A 57 -12.27 -2.75 0.68
N TYR A 58 -12.06 -2.97 1.98
CA TYR A 58 -10.94 -3.77 2.42
C TYR A 58 -11.15 -5.24 2.04
N ARG A 59 -10.09 -5.84 1.51
CA ARG A 59 -10.01 -7.27 1.20
C ARG A 59 -8.63 -7.73 1.62
N ASP A 60 -8.55 -8.90 2.23
CA ASP A 60 -7.24 -9.51 2.39
C ASP A 60 -6.69 -10.03 1.03
N PHE A 61 -5.43 -10.44 0.99
CA PHE A 61 -4.80 -11.02 -0.21
C PHE A 61 -5.50 -12.30 -0.69
N ARG A 62 -6.31 -12.94 0.17
CA ARG A 62 -7.15 -14.12 -0.14
C ARG A 62 -8.54 -13.71 -0.64
N LYS A 63 -8.78 -12.41 -0.84
CA LYS A 63 -10.03 -11.78 -1.30
C LYS A 63 -11.19 -11.92 -0.33
N LYS A 64 -10.92 -12.12 0.97
CA LYS A 64 -11.94 -12.15 2.01
C LYS A 64 -12.35 -10.72 2.37
N GLU A 65 -13.65 -10.44 2.34
CA GLU A 65 -14.22 -9.11 2.67
C GLU A 65 -14.95 -9.08 4.02
N ILE A 66 -15.37 -10.25 4.52
CA ILE A 66 -16.17 -10.39 5.74
C ILE A 66 -15.30 -11.01 6.82
N PHE A 67 -15.12 -10.28 7.91
CA PHE A 67 -14.31 -10.66 9.05
C PHE A 67 -15.23 -11.05 10.20
N HIS A 68 -14.80 -12.02 11.01
CA HIS A 68 -15.56 -12.39 12.19
C HIS A 68 -15.51 -11.23 13.21
N GLY A 69 -16.58 -10.97 13.93
CA GLY A 69 -16.58 -10.03 15.05
C GLY A 69 -16.38 -10.80 16.35
N ASN A 70 -17.34 -10.62 17.25
CA ASN A 70 -17.39 -11.25 18.56
C ASN A 70 -18.22 -12.54 18.56
N SER A 71 -17.88 -13.45 19.48
CA SER A 71 -18.69 -14.63 19.80
C SER A 71 -19.56 -14.43 21.04
N ASN A 72 -19.32 -13.36 21.82
CA ASN A 72 -20.10 -12.97 22.99
C ASN A 72 -19.98 -11.45 23.23
N ASN A 73 -20.69 -10.92 24.22
CA ASN A 73 -20.74 -9.49 24.49
C ASN A 73 -19.64 -8.94 25.42
N ASN A 74 -18.86 -9.82 26.06
CA ASN A 74 -17.92 -9.47 27.13
C ASN A 74 -16.45 -9.60 26.74
N ILE A 75 -16.09 -10.58 25.92
CA ILE A 75 -14.72 -10.84 25.51
C ILE A 75 -14.40 -9.96 24.30
N ALA A 76 -13.31 -9.21 24.40
CA ALA A 76 -12.78 -8.46 23.28
C ALA A 76 -12.07 -9.42 22.31
N GLU A 77 -12.30 -9.22 21.02
CA GLU A 77 -11.73 -10.03 19.95
C GLU A 77 -10.81 -9.14 19.13
N ILE A 78 -9.51 -9.46 19.16
CA ILE A 78 -8.48 -8.78 18.38
C ILE A 78 -8.30 -9.53 17.05
N ARG A 79 -8.19 -8.77 15.97
CA ARG A 79 -7.86 -9.30 14.64
C ARG A 79 -6.74 -8.51 13.99
N GLU A 80 -5.82 -9.27 13.43
CA GLU A 80 -4.79 -8.77 12.53
C GLU A 80 -5.36 -8.43 11.17
N ILE A 81 -4.94 -7.27 10.69
CA ILE A 81 -5.20 -6.77 9.35
C ILE A 81 -4.01 -7.19 8.50
N LEU A 82 -4.17 -8.32 7.79
CA LEU A 82 -3.11 -8.95 7.02
C LEU A 82 -2.44 -8.01 6.00
N GLN A 83 -3.18 -7.03 5.46
CA GLN A 83 -2.67 -5.98 4.60
C GLN A 83 -2.95 -4.65 5.30
N PRO A 84 -1.95 -3.98 5.91
CA PRO A 84 -2.17 -2.77 6.69
C PRO A 84 -3.04 -1.74 5.94
N ILE A 85 -4.06 -1.22 6.62
CA ILE A 85 -4.94 -0.20 6.03
C ILE A 85 -4.30 1.16 6.26
N ILE A 86 -3.93 1.83 5.17
CA ILE A 86 -3.52 3.23 5.21
C ILE A 86 -4.74 4.08 4.89
N ALA A 87 -5.19 4.92 5.84
CA ALA A 87 -6.42 5.68 5.70
C ALA A 87 -6.46 6.96 6.55
N ILE A 88 -7.26 7.94 6.10
CA ILE A 88 -7.69 9.08 6.91
C ILE A 88 -9.05 8.81 7.57
N GLN A 89 -9.86 7.90 7.00
CA GLN A 89 -11.19 7.58 7.52
C GLN A 89 -11.50 6.10 7.29
N LEU A 90 -12.12 5.48 8.29
CA LEU A 90 -12.49 4.06 8.31
C LEU A 90 -13.99 3.94 8.63
N ARG A 91 -14.67 3.04 7.96
CA ARG A 91 -16.03 2.58 8.27
C ARG A 91 -16.02 1.09 8.58
N ILE A 92 -16.70 0.76 9.67
CA ILE A 92 -17.03 -0.62 10.03
C ILE A 92 -18.52 -0.82 9.84
N TYR A 93 -18.86 -1.76 8.98
CA TYR A 93 -20.23 -2.18 8.70
C TYR A 93 -20.48 -3.48 9.44
N PRO A 94 -21.26 -3.47 10.54
CA PRO A 94 -21.60 -4.69 11.26
C PRO A 94 -22.52 -5.55 10.41
N ILE A 95 -22.35 -6.87 10.49
CA ILE A 95 -23.10 -7.88 9.77
C ILE A 95 -23.54 -8.94 10.79
N GLN A 96 -24.83 -9.25 10.77
CA GLN A 96 -25.41 -10.31 11.57
C GLN A 96 -25.27 -11.66 10.84
N SER A 97 -25.04 -12.74 11.60
CA SER A 97 -25.12 -14.10 11.07
C SER A 97 -26.54 -14.47 10.63
N ASN A 98 -26.67 -15.03 9.43
CA ASN A 98 -27.96 -15.50 8.89
C ASN A 98 -28.58 -16.63 9.72
N ASP A 99 -27.77 -17.40 10.44
CA ASP A 99 -28.23 -18.56 11.24
C ASP A 99 -28.70 -18.15 12.65
N LYS A 100 -28.57 -16.88 13.01
CA LYS A 100 -28.97 -16.34 14.32
C LYS A 100 -30.26 -15.55 14.21
N LYS A 101 -31.10 -15.62 15.26
CA LYS A 101 -32.28 -14.75 15.40
C LYS A 101 -31.87 -13.28 15.38
N ALA A 102 -32.69 -12.43 14.78
CA ALA A 102 -32.50 -10.98 14.78
C ALA A 102 -32.21 -10.47 16.20
N LYS A 103 -31.07 -9.81 16.38
CA LYS A 103 -30.64 -9.28 17.69
C LYS A 103 -30.20 -7.83 17.56
N ARG A 104 -30.06 -7.16 18.71
CA ARG A 104 -29.44 -5.83 18.73
C ARG A 104 -27.94 -6.03 18.55
N MET A 105 -27.35 -5.27 17.62
CA MET A 105 -25.89 -5.23 17.48
C MET A 105 -25.35 -4.00 18.19
N CYS A 106 -24.31 -4.22 18.99
CA CYS A 106 -23.56 -3.17 19.66
C CYS A 106 -22.08 -3.42 19.41
N LEU A 107 -21.34 -2.35 19.15
CA LEU A 107 -19.93 -2.38 18.86
C LEU A 107 -19.21 -1.38 19.77
N ARG A 108 -18.23 -1.87 20.49
CA ARG A 108 -17.10 -1.12 21.02
C ARG A 108 -15.88 -1.49 20.18
N LEU A 109 -15.05 -0.51 19.88
CA LEU A 109 -13.98 -0.64 18.91
C LEU A 109 -12.73 0.03 19.46
N GLU A 110 -11.60 -0.67 19.31
CA GLU A 110 -10.26 -0.10 19.43
C GLU A 110 -9.49 -0.40 18.13
N LEU A 111 -8.63 0.53 17.71
CA LEU A 111 -7.82 0.40 16.50
C LEU A 111 -6.36 0.61 16.87
N TYR A 112 -5.48 -0.28 16.41
CA TYR A 112 -4.05 -0.19 16.68
C TYR A 112 -3.29 0.06 15.39
N GLY A 113 -2.26 0.90 15.50
CA GLY A 113 -1.55 1.42 14.35
C GLY A 113 -0.59 2.55 14.70
N CYS A 114 -0.16 3.27 13.67
CA CYS A 114 0.70 4.45 13.79
C CYS A 114 0.33 5.50 12.73
N LEU A 115 0.87 6.71 12.86
CA LEU A 115 0.83 7.69 11.78
C LEU A 115 1.66 7.19 10.59
N SER A 116 1.23 7.50 9.38
CA SER A 116 2.00 7.15 8.17
C SER A 116 3.10 8.20 7.95
N ASP A 117 4.36 7.78 8.11
CA ASP A 117 5.51 8.66 7.90
C ASP A 117 5.80 8.93 6.41
N ASP A 118 5.34 8.06 5.50
CA ASP A 118 5.58 8.18 4.07
C ASP A 118 4.64 9.20 3.38
N HIS A 119 3.45 9.44 3.96
CA HIS A 119 2.41 10.32 3.38
C HIS A 119 2.00 9.96 1.94
N LEU A 120 2.23 8.71 1.54
CA LEU A 120 1.91 8.21 0.22
C LEU A 120 0.43 7.84 0.14
N ILE A 121 -0.27 8.35 -0.87
CA ILE A 121 -1.70 8.10 -1.08
C ILE A 121 -1.98 7.04 -2.15
N SER A 122 -1.13 6.96 -3.18
CA SER A 122 -1.21 5.95 -4.23
C SER A 122 0.08 5.87 -5.04
N TYR A 123 0.28 4.75 -5.74
CA TYR A 123 1.23 4.64 -6.84
C TYR A 123 0.56 4.12 -8.10
N THR A 124 1.11 4.47 -9.25
CA THR A 124 0.74 3.98 -10.57
C THR A 124 1.89 3.20 -11.18
N ILE A 125 1.65 1.93 -11.51
CA ILE A 125 2.66 1.04 -12.12
C ILE A 125 2.01 0.12 -13.18
N PRO A 126 2.77 -0.39 -14.16
CA PRO A 126 2.35 -1.55 -14.92
C PRO A 126 2.15 -2.74 -13.98
N GLN A 127 1.09 -3.52 -14.20
CA GLN A 127 0.93 -4.79 -13.49
C GLN A 127 2.15 -5.70 -13.75
N GLY A 128 2.60 -6.37 -12.68
CA GLY A 128 3.68 -7.32 -12.72
C GLY A 128 3.32 -8.57 -13.54
N ASP A 129 4.35 -9.25 -14.04
CA ASP A 129 4.21 -10.37 -14.94
C ASP A 129 4.39 -11.70 -14.20
N ARG A 130 3.68 -12.72 -14.70
CA ARG A 130 3.84 -14.09 -14.22
C ARG A 130 5.06 -14.74 -14.82
N ARG A 131 5.91 -15.33 -13.96
CA ARG A 131 7.13 -16.03 -14.40
C ARG A 131 6.86 -17.49 -14.76
N SER A 132 6.07 -18.20 -13.95
CA SER A 132 5.71 -19.60 -14.13
C SER A 132 4.33 -19.89 -13.52
N PHE A 133 3.88 -21.14 -13.56
CA PHE A 133 2.63 -21.53 -12.90
C PHE A 133 2.68 -21.29 -11.37
N ASP A 134 3.83 -21.48 -10.74
CA ASP A 134 4.02 -21.38 -9.30
C ASP A 134 4.69 -20.07 -8.83
N MET A 135 5.08 -19.18 -9.74
CA MET A 135 5.67 -17.87 -9.43
C MET A 135 4.99 -16.77 -10.24
N ASP A 136 4.30 -15.89 -9.54
CA ASP A 136 3.52 -14.80 -10.10
C ASP A 136 3.84 -13.51 -9.37
N PHE A 137 4.60 -12.63 -10.04
CA PHE A 137 5.09 -11.38 -9.47
C PHE A 137 4.17 -10.19 -9.79
N SER A 138 2.87 -10.45 -9.90
CA SER A 138 1.87 -9.39 -9.93
C SER A 138 1.65 -8.84 -8.53
N ASP A 139 1.28 -7.58 -8.45
CA ASP A 139 0.86 -6.94 -7.21
C ASP A 139 -0.46 -7.58 -6.74
N LYS A 140 -0.38 -8.42 -5.70
CA LYS A 140 -1.49 -9.22 -5.16
C LYS A 140 -2.34 -8.47 -4.17
N THR A 141 -1.77 -7.46 -3.52
CA THR A 141 -2.43 -6.68 -2.46
C THR A 141 -2.93 -5.33 -2.96
N TYR A 142 -2.65 -4.97 -4.23
CA TYR A 142 -3.09 -3.71 -4.81
C TYR A 142 -4.59 -3.43 -4.63
N ASP A 143 -4.89 -2.34 -3.94
CA ASP A 143 -6.25 -1.98 -3.54
C ASP A 143 -6.95 -0.97 -4.48
N GLY A 144 -6.29 -0.60 -5.58
CA GLY A 144 -6.80 0.33 -6.60
C GLY A 144 -7.35 -0.33 -7.85
N TYR A 145 -7.31 0.39 -8.98
CA TYR A 145 -7.71 -0.13 -10.29
C TYR A 145 -6.62 -1.02 -10.87
N LEU A 146 -6.97 -2.12 -11.56
CA LEU A 146 -5.99 -3.18 -11.89
C LEU A 146 -5.40 -3.16 -13.32
N SER A 147 -5.76 -2.20 -14.18
CA SER A 147 -5.26 -2.17 -15.58
C SER A 147 -5.26 -0.78 -16.21
N PRO A 148 -4.13 -0.03 -16.17
CA PRO A 148 -2.93 -0.28 -15.35
C PRO A 148 -3.22 -0.15 -13.84
N LEU A 149 -2.23 -0.45 -12.98
CA LEU A 149 -2.39 -0.25 -11.55
C LEU A 149 -2.46 1.25 -11.26
N THR A 150 -3.60 1.77 -10.80
CA THR A 150 -3.78 3.19 -10.45
C THR A 150 -4.65 3.41 -9.21
N ASN A 151 -4.45 4.55 -8.55
CA ASN A 151 -5.22 5.03 -7.40
C ASN A 151 -5.26 4.07 -6.20
N GLY A 152 -4.25 3.23 -6.07
CA GLY A 152 -4.10 2.29 -4.97
C GLY A 152 -2.68 2.20 -4.44
N LEU A 153 -2.57 1.42 -3.38
CA LEU A 153 -1.34 0.97 -2.74
C LEU A 153 -1.37 -0.55 -2.65
N GLY A 154 -0.22 -1.18 -2.41
CA GLY A 154 -0.05 -2.62 -2.44
C GLY A 154 1.37 -2.98 -2.02
N GLN A 155 1.94 -4.02 -2.62
CA GLN A 155 3.16 -4.64 -2.11
C GLN A 155 4.41 -3.75 -2.09
N LEU A 156 4.47 -2.68 -2.88
CA LEU A 156 5.67 -1.82 -2.89
C LEU A 156 5.86 -0.98 -1.61
N ILE A 157 4.87 -0.98 -0.71
CA ILE A 157 4.81 -0.09 0.47
C ILE A 157 4.31 -0.77 1.73
N ASP A 158 4.18 -2.10 1.72
CA ASP A 158 3.53 -2.84 2.81
C ASP A 158 4.49 -3.22 3.94
N GLY A 159 5.79 -2.96 3.74
CA GLY A 159 6.86 -3.20 4.69
C GLY A 159 7.49 -4.59 4.57
N ASP A 160 6.98 -5.46 3.69
CA ASP A 160 7.49 -6.82 3.50
C ASP A 160 8.67 -6.83 2.52
N ILE A 161 9.88 -7.03 3.08
CA ILE A 161 11.11 -7.06 2.29
C ILE A 161 11.34 -8.46 1.70
N GLY A 162 11.43 -8.53 0.37
CA GLY A 162 11.67 -9.78 -0.33
C GLY A 162 13.04 -10.39 -0.02
N SER A 163 13.07 -11.71 0.13
CA SER A 163 14.33 -12.44 0.38
C SER A 163 15.20 -12.57 -0.89
N ASP A 164 16.47 -12.94 -0.70
CA ASP A 164 17.39 -13.25 -1.80
C ASP A 164 16.80 -14.32 -2.73
N ASP A 165 16.28 -15.41 -2.16
CA ASP A 165 15.69 -16.53 -2.91
C ASP A 165 14.20 -16.31 -3.20
N ILE A 166 13.92 -15.93 -4.44
CA ILE A 166 12.57 -15.69 -4.97
C ILE A 166 11.63 -16.90 -4.92
N ARG A 167 12.11 -18.09 -4.54
CA ARG A 167 11.30 -19.30 -4.40
C ARG A 167 10.79 -19.53 -2.98
N LEU A 168 11.24 -18.74 -2.03
CA LEU A 168 10.78 -18.84 -0.65
C LEU A 168 9.31 -18.40 -0.56
N ASP A 169 8.59 -19.08 0.31
CA ASP A 169 7.23 -18.76 0.74
C ASP A 169 7.34 -18.33 2.20
N THR A 170 7.83 -17.11 2.42
CA THR A 170 8.25 -16.65 3.76
C THR A 170 7.07 -16.63 4.73
N GLN A 171 5.88 -16.29 4.21
CA GLN A 171 4.63 -16.20 4.96
C GLN A 171 3.89 -17.55 5.07
N SER A 172 4.42 -18.63 4.48
CA SER A 172 3.79 -19.96 4.46
C SER A 172 2.35 -19.96 3.91
N TRP A 173 2.09 -19.11 2.93
CA TRP A 173 0.78 -18.97 2.28
C TRP A 173 0.60 -19.87 1.07
N GLY A 174 1.63 -20.64 0.71
CA GLY A 174 1.73 -21.39 -0.54
C GLY A 174 2.06 -20.50 -1.74
N LEU A 175 2.55 -19.27 -1.51
CA LEU A 175 2.82 -18.28 -2.54
C LEU A 175 4.31 -17.95 -2.56
N ARG A 176 5.02 -18.45 -3.59
CA ARG A 176 6.47 -18.25 -3.72
C ARG A 176 6.79 -16.87 -4.29
N GLY A 177 7.74 -16.19 -3.65
CA GLY A 177 8.17 -14.85 -4.05
C GLY A 177 7.05 -13.83 -3.96
N PHE A 178 6.14 -14.01 -3.00
CA PHE A 178 4.97 -13.16 -2.79
C PHE A 178 5.37 -11.70 -2.65
N GLU A 179 6.48 -11.40 -2.00
CA GLU A 179 6.96 -10.05 -1.69
C GLU A 179 7.43 -9.30 -2.95
N TRP A 180 7.72 -10.02 -4.03
CA TRP A 180 8.32 -9.43 -5.23
C TRP A 180 7.27 -9.04 -6.27
N ILE A 181 7.29 -7.77 -6.70
CA ILE A 181 6.69 -7.34 -7.96
C ILE A 181 7.73 -7.40 -9.06
N GLY A 182 7.36 -7.95 -10.22
CA GLY A 182 8.32 -8.31 -11.24
C GLY A 182 7.86 -8.02 -12.65
N TRP A 183 8.79 -7.56 -13.48
CA TRP A 183 8.52 -7.28 -14.88
C TRP A 183 9.54 -7.97 -15.78
N LYS A 184 9.06 -8.52 -16.90
CA LYS A 184 9.88 -9.13 -17.93
C LYS A 184 10.03 -8.18 -19.12
N LYS A 185 11.28 -7.88 -19.50
CA LYS A 185 11.68 -7.01 -20.62
C LYS A 185 11.00 -7.38 -21.95
N THR A 186 10.92 -8.67 -22.24
CA THR A 186 10.36 -9.18 -23.50
C THR A 186 8.83 -9.07 -23.57
N ILE A 187 8.15 -8.93 -22.43
CA ILE A 187 6.69 -8.76 -22.41
C ILE A 187 6.38 -7.30 -22.72
N LYS A 188 5.54 -7.07 -23.74
CA LYS A 188 5.20 -5.72 -24.26
C LYS A 188 6.39 -4.90 -24.76
N ASN A 189 7.53 -5.54 -25.09
CA ASN A 189 8.76 -4.89 -25.57
C ASN A 189 9.19 -3.69 -24.71
N ARG A 190 9.19 -3.87 -23.39
CA ARG A 190 9.47 -2.80 -22.43
C ARG A 190 10.97 -2.44 -22.45
N THR A 191 11.27 -1.16 -22.51
CA THR A 191 12.62 -0.61 -22.32
C THR A 191 12.85 -0.17 -20.89
N PHE A 192 11.80 0.35 -20.24
CA PHE A 192 11.78 0.75 -18.85
C PHE A 192 10.44 0.42 -18.19
N ILE A 193 10.41 0.47 -16.85
CA ILE A 193 9.21 0.39 -16.04
C ILE A 193 8.92 1.78 -15.45
N PRO A 194 7.79 2.42 -15.78
CA PRO A 194 7.37 3.65 -15.14
C PRO A 194 6.68 3.37 -13.80
N LEU A 195 7.05 4.10 -12.76
CA LEU A 195 6.37 4.11 -11.47
C LEU A 195 6.09 5.55 -11.08
N LYS A 196 4.83 5.88 -10.78
CA LYS A 196 4.44 7.25 -10.41
C LYS A 196 3.78 7.24 -9.03
N PHE A 197 4.37 7.94 -8.08
CA PHE A 197 3.97 7.99 -6.67
C PHE A 197 3.32 9.34 -6.37
N TYR A 198 2.23 9.31 -5.61
CA TYR A 198 1.44 10.47 -5.25
C TYR A 198 1.39 10.62 -3.73
N PHE A 199 1.67 11.82 -3.25
CA PHE A 199 1.71 12.15 -1.82
C PHE A 199 0.54 13.06 -1.43
N ASP A 200 0.12 13.03 -0.17
CA ASP A 200 -1.00 13.84 0.34
C ASP A 200 -0.72 15.36 0.21
N SER A 201 0.55 15.74 0.32
CA SER A 201 1.06 17.10 0.40
C SER A 201 2.40 17.23 -0.32
N ILE A 202 2.87 18.47 -0.52
CA ILE A 202 4.23 18.70 -1.03
C ILE A 202 5.21 18.41 0.11
N ARG A 203 6.20 17.57 -0.14
CA ARG A 203 7.22 17.16 0.83
C ARG A 203 8.63 17.46 0.32
N ASN A 204 9.57 17.53 1.26
CA ASN A 204 10.99 17.70 0.97
C ASN A 204 11.72 16.35 1.03
N PHE A 205 12.04 15.76 -0.12
CA PHE A 205 12.65 14.44 -0.23
C PHE A 205 14.17 14.49 -0.09
N THR A 206 14.70 13.71 0.85
CA THR A 206 16.15 13.57 1.07
C THR A 206 16.71 12.33 0.38
N GLU A 207 15.94 11.24 0.34
CA GLU A 207 16.38 9.95 -0.18
C GLU A 207 15.20 9.10 -0.68
N ILE A 208 15.38 8.36 -1.77
CA ILE A 208 14.47 7.31 -2.22
C ILE A 208 15.23 6.00 -2.17
N ARG A 209 14.62 4.95 -1.61
CA ARG A 209 15.25 3.63 -1.55
C ARG A 209 14.38 2.61 -2.27
N LEU A 210 14.99 1.80 -3.13
CA LEU A 210 14.30 0.70 -3.81
C LEU A 210 14.96 -0.62 -3.41
N HIS A 211 14.18 -1.57 -2.90
CA HIS A 211 14.68 -2.90 -2.60
C HIS A 211 14.59 -3.78 -3.85
N THR A 212 15.74 -4.25 -4.33
CA THR A 212 15.88 -4.91 -5.63
C THR A 212 16.48 -6.30 -5.49
N ASN A 213 16.08 -7.24 -6.36
CA ASN A 213 16.69 -8.57 -6.44
C ASN A 213 17.80 -8.59 -7.50
N ASN A 214 18.90 -9.31 -7.23
CA ASN A 214 20.03 -9.44 -8.16
C ASN A 214 20.41 -10.90 -8.46
N MET A 215 19.46 -11.84 -8.39
CA MET A 215 19.69 -13.27 -8.67
C MET A 215 19.94 -13.54 -10.18
N PHE A 216 21.08 -13.09 -10.69
CA PHE A 216 21.40 -13.13 -12.11
C PHE A 216 21.57 -14.55 -12.65
N SER A 217 21.91 -15.54 -11.82
CA SER A 217 21.84 -16.97 -12.16
C SER A 217 20.44 -17.45 -12.59
N LYS A 218 19.39 -16.68 -12.24
CA LYS A 218 17.99 -16.89 -12.66
C LYS A 218 17.48 -15.79 -13.57
N ASP A 219 18.36 -15.10 -14.30
CA ASP A 219 17.97 -14.08 -15.28
C ASP A 219 17.17 -12.92 -14.65
N ILE A 220 17.53 -12.55 -13.40
CA ILE A 220 17.01 -11.42 -12.65
C ILE A 220 18.18 -10.50 -12.31
N GLU A 221 18.05 -9.21 -12.58
CA GLU A 221 19.08 -8.22 -12.27
C GLU A 221 18.41 -6.93 -11.80
N GLN A 222 19.13 -6.17 -10.97
CA GLN A 222 18.75 -4.81 -10.64
C GLN A 222 18.62 -3.94 -11.90
N PHE A 223 17.90 -2.83 -11.80
CA PHE A 223 17.84 -1.85 -12.90
C PHE A 223 19.23 -1.25 -13.18
N HIS A 224 19.51 -0.92 -14.44
CA HIS A 224 20.79 -0.34 -14.84
C HIS A 224 20.76 1.20 -14.82
N ARG A 225 19.59 1.80 -15.02
CA ARG A 225 19.42 3.25 -14.98
C ARG A 225 18.10 3.60 -14.32
N ILE A 226 18.11 4.62 -13.50
CA ILE A 226 16.92 5.22 -12.91
C ILE A 226 16.82 6.69 -13.32
N ASN A 227 15.69 7.06 -13.90
CA ASN A 227 15.32 8.47 -14.13
C ASN A 227 14.24 8.85 -13.14
N ILE A 228 14.46 9.88 -12.33
CA ILE A 228 13.49 10.38 -11.37
C ILE A 228 13.10 11.78 -11.80
N THR A 229 11.80 12.03 -11.84
CA THR A 229 11.23 13.30 -12.21
C THR A 229 10.22 13.73 -11.15
N THR A 230 10.38 14.93 -10.61
CA THR A 230 9.53 15.44 -9.52
C THR A 230 8.58 16.51 -10.01
N TYR A 231 7.37 16.51 -9.46
CA TYR A 231 6.34 17.47 -9.78
C TYR A 231 5.66 18.02 -8.53
N PHE A 232 5.27 19.29 -8.58
CA PHE A 232 4.39 19.90 -7.58
C PHE A 232 2.91 19.64 -7.85
N ASN A 233 2.56 19.61 -9.14
CA ASN A 233 1.24 19.27 -9.67
C ASN A 233 1.45 18.61 -11.05
N GLU A 234 0.42 18.01 -11.63
CA GLU A 234 0.57 17.23 -12.88
C GLU A 234 1.16 18.00 -14.08
N ASN A 235 1.20 19.34 -14.02
CA ASN A 235 1.66 20.19 -15.12
C ASN A 235 3.03 20.84 -14.87
N PHE A 236 3.57 20.78 -13.65
CA PHE A 236 4.79 21.51 -13.29
C PHE A 236 5.93 20.56 -12.95
N LEU A 237 6.78 20.33 -13.95
CA LEU A 237 8.06 19.63 -13.82
C LEU A 237 9.04 20.52 -13.06
N GLU A 238 9.64 20.02 -11.98
CA GLU A 238 10.69 20.78 -11.30
C GLU A 238 12.09 20.28 -11.66
N ASN A 239 12.39 19.00 -11.41
CA ASN A 239 13.75 18.49 -11.54
C ASN A 239 13.77 17.06 -12.09
N LYS A 240 14.87 16.73 -12.79
CA LYS A 240 15.16 15.41 -13.33
C LYS A 240 16.51 14.93 -12.79
N HIS A 241 16.50 13.78 -12.12
CA HIS A 241 17.69 13.09 -11.64
C HIS A 241 17.89 11.82 -12.47
N ILE A 242 19.10 11.61 -12.98
CA ILE A 242 19.45 10.41 -13.76
C ILE A 242 20.66 9.77 -13.09
N ILE A 243 20.53 8.50 -12.74
CA ILE A 243 21.61 7.73 -12.12
C ILE A 243 21.76 6.43 -12.91
N GLU A 244 23.00 6.14 -13.29
CA GLU A 244 23.39 4.86 -13.88
C GLU A 244 24.07 4.02 -12.82
N LEU A 245 23.70 2.74 -12.77
CA LEU A 245 24.25 1.76 -11.85
C LEU A 245 25.21 0.86 -12.61
N SER A 246 26.37 0.61 -11.99
CA SER A 246 27.28 -0.43 -12.46
C SER A 246 26.62 -1.80 -12.34
N ASN A 247 26.83 -2.67 -13.33
CA ASN A 247 26.36 -4.05 -13.26
C ASN A 247 27.09 -4.77 -12.12
N ASP A 248 26.37 -5.16 -11.08
CA ASP A 248 26.90 -6.02 -10.04
C ASP A 248 26.75 -7.48 -10.45
N ARG A 249 27.87 -8.10 -10.81
CA ARG A 249 27.99 -9.54 -11.10
C ARG A 249 28.81 -10.29 -10.06
N GLN A 250 29.07 -9.66 -8.92
CA GLN A 250 29.83 -10.24 -7.82
C GLN A 250 28.93 -10.83 -6.74
N SER A 251 27.73 -10.27 -6.55
CA SER A 251 26.80 -10.69 -5.50
C SER A 251 25.38 -10.87 -6.02
N GLU A 252 24.76 -12.02 -5.72
CA GLU A 252 23.34 -12.31 -6.01
C GLU A 252 22.38 -11.90 -4.88
N HIS A 253 22.87 -11.20 -3.85
CA HIS A 253 22.03 -10.74 -2.75
C HIS A 253 21.10 -9.61 -3.18
N ALA A 254 19.86 -9.69 -2.73
CA ALA A 254 18.90 -8.62 -2.75
C ALA A 254 19.37 -7.47 -1.85
N ARG A 255 19.06 -6.24 -2.24
CA ARG A 255 19.57 -5.06 -1.54
C ARG A 255 18.76 -3.80 -1.81
N TRP A 256 18.93 -2.86 -0.89
CA TRP A 256 18.51 -1.49 -1.07
C TRP A 256 19.44 -0.73 -2.03
N ILE A 257 18.84 -0.08 -3.02
CA ILE A 257 19.47 0.92 -3.84
C ILE A 257 19.01 2.29 -3.34
N ASN A 258 19.95 3.04 -2.78
CA ASN A 258 19.71 4.31 -2.11
C ASN A 258 20.03 5.47 -3.06
N ILE A 259 19.02 6.29 -3.33
CA ILE A 259 19.09 7.40 -4.28
C ILE A 259 18.98 8.73 -3.52
N PRO A 260 20.07 9.51 -3.40
CA PRO A 260 20.02 10.80 -2.72
C PRO A 260 19.26 11.84 -3.55
N MET A 261 18.26 12.48 -2.95
CA MET A 261 17.39 13.46 -3.59
C MET A 261 17.80 14.91 -3.34
N LYS A 262 18.79 15.16 -2.47
CA LYS A 262 19.34 16.51 -2.19
C LYS A 262 18.27 17.56 -1.83
N GLU A 263 17.31 17.17 -0.98
CA GLU A 263 16.24 18.05 -0.50
C GLU A 263 15.32 18.56 -1.62
N GLN A 264 14.88 17.64 -2.47
CA GLN A 264 14.03 17.94 -3.61
C GLN A 264 12.56 18.01 -3.19
N LEU A 265 11.89 19.12 -3.53
CA LEU A 265 10.46 19.25 -3.25
C LEU A 265 9.62 18.53 -4.31
N ALA A 266 8.58 17.83 -3.85
CA ALA A 266 7.62 17.21 -4.74
C ALA A 266 6.30 16.88 -4.03
N LYS A 267 5.21 16.80 -4.80
CA LYS A 267 3.99 16.07 -4.42
C LYS A 267 3.80 14.79 -5.23
N ILE A 268 4.49 14.70 -6.36
CA ILE A 268 4.45 13.54 -7.26
C ILE A 268 5.88 13.20 -7.67
N ILE A 269 6.22 11.92 -7.62
CA ILE A 269 7.52 11.40 -8.06
C ILE A 269 7.27 10.38 -9.17
N HIS A 270 7.83 10.61 -10.35
CA HIS A 270 7.83 9.67 -11.47
C HIS A 270 9.22 9.06 -11.64
N ILE A 271 9.30 7.75 -11.57
CA ILE A 271 10.51 6.95 -11.68
C ILE A 271 10.43 6.10 -12.95
N GLU A 272 11.50 6.08 -13.75
CA GLU A 272 11.65 5.17 -14.88
C GLU A 272 12.85 4.27 -14.63
N LEU A 273 12.60 2.98 -14.43
CA LEU A 273 13.63 1.97 -14.21
C LEU A 273 13.96 1.28 -15.53
N THR A 274 15.17 1.47 -16.03
CA THR A 274 15.65 0.82 -17.26
C THR A 274 16.24 -0.55 -16.92
N PHE A 275 15.87 -1.57 -17.70
CA PHE A 275 16.38 -2.93 -17.53
C PHE A 275 17.89 -3.01 -17.69
N GLY A 276 18.52 -3.90 -16.91
CA GLY A 276 19.88 -4.35 -17.13
C GLY A 276 20.00 -5.34 -18.30
N ASN A 277 20.98 -6.24 -18.18
CA ASN A 277 21.24 -7.26 -19.18
C ASN A 277 20.26 -8.42 -19.09
N SER A 278 19.81 -8.75 -17.87
CA SER A 278 18.81 -9.78 -17.64
C SER A 278 17.41 -9.38 -18.09
N ASN A 279 16.55 -10.39 -18.33
CA ASN A 279 15.19 -10.14 -18.79
C ASN A 279 14.22 -9.77 -17.68
N TRP A 280 14.52 -10.08 -16.42
CA TRP A 280 13.64 -9.76 -15.28
C TRP A 280 14.23 -8.69 -14.38
N MET A 281 13.34 -7.83 -13.89
CA MET A 281 13.60 -6.86 -12.84
C MET A 281 12.54 -7.08 -11.76
N LEU A 282 12.97 -7.22 -10.51
CA LEU A 282 12.09 -7.40 -9.35
C LEU A 282 12.34 -6.31 -8.31
N ILE A 283 11.25 -5.74 -7.79
CA ILE A 283 11.23 -4.77 -6.69
C ILE A 283 10.26 -5.30 -5.63
N SER A 284 10.69 -5.32 -4.36
CA SER A 284 9.77 -5.69 -3.27
C SER A 284 9.24 -4.48 -2.52
N GLU A 285 10.03 -3.40 -2.40
CA GLU A 285 9.69 -2.28 -1.52
C GLU A 285 10.29 -0.97 -2.05
N VAL A 286 9.59 0.14 -1.83
CA VAL A 286 10.03 1.50 -2.15
C VAL A 286 9.78 2.41 -0.96
N GLN A 287 10.85 2.99 -0.41
CA GLN A 287 10.78 3.91 0.72
C GLN A 287 11.11 5.34 0.31
N PHE A 288 10.42 6.30 0.92
CA PHE A 288 10.60 7.72 0.67
C PHE A 288 10.98 8.46 1.96
N ILE A 289 12.25 8.83 2.09
CA ILE A 289 12.70 9.62 3.22
C ILE A 289 12.46 11.09 2.90
N SER A 290 11.56 11.73 3.63
CA SER A 290 11.19 13.12 3.42
C SER A 290 10.77 13.82 4.71
N ASN A 291 10.78 15.15 4.68
CA ASN A 291 10.35 16.00 5.78
C ASN A 291 9.17 16.89 5.36
N ASP A 292 8.40 17.31 6.34
CA ASP A 292 7.37 18.32 6.17
C ASP A 292 7.98 19.69 5.88
N ILE A 293 7.27 20.49 5.09
CA ILE A 293 7.70 21.85 4.75
C ILE A 293 7.32 22.77 5.92
N LEU A 294 8.24 22.90 6.88
CA LEU A 294 8.08 23.81 8.03
C LEU A 294 8.67 25.20 7.76
N ASP A 295 9.40 25.40 6.65
CA ASP A 295 10.10 26.65 6.36
C ASP A 295 9.23 27.64 5.53
N MET A 296 8.95 28.79 6.14
CA MET A 296 8.26 29.93 5.54
C MET A 296 8.94 30.47 4.27
N LYS A 297 10.27 30.33 4.11
CA LYS A 297 10.97 30.72 2.88
C LYS A 297 10.64 29.79 1.72
N LEU A 298 10.51 28.49 1.98
CA LEU A 298 10.14 27.50 0.97
C LEU A 298 8.68 27.68 0.53
N LEU A 299 7.79 27.97 1.48
CA LEU A 299 6.40 28.36 1.21
C LEU A 299 6.33 29.62 0.33
N SER A 300 7.25 30.58 0.51
CA SER A 300 7.33 31.77 -0.35
C SER A 300 7.80 31.45 -1.78
N GLN A 301 8.71 30.49 -1.97
CA GLN A 301 9.10 30.01 -3.31
C GLN A 301 7.95 29.29 -4.03
N LEU A 302 7.17 28.49 -3.29
CA LEU A 302 5.96 27.83 -3.83
C LEU A 302 4.87 28.84 -4.19
N ASN A 303 4.66 29.87 -3.35
CA ASN A 303 3.75 30.98 -3.64
C ASN A 303 4.20 31.79 -4.87
N GLY A 304 5.50 32.02 -5.04
CA GLY A 304 6.05 32.69 -6.21
C GLY A 304 5.87 31.93 -7.53
N LYS A 305 5.61 30.61 -7.47
CA LYS A 305 5.31 29.74 -8.63
C LYS A 305 3.80 29.57 -8.88
N ASN A 306 2.91 30.27 -8.15
CA ASN A 306 1.44 30.12 -8.22
C ASN A 306 0.96 28.67 -8.03
N LEU A 307 1.60 27.90 -7.14
CA LEU A 307 1.28 26.48 -6.94
C LEU A 307 0.17 26.21 -5.90
N PHE A 308 -0.39 27.26 -5.30
CA PHE A 308 -1.44 27.19 -4.26
C PHE A 308 -2.83 27.68 -4.73
N PHE A 309 -3.07 27.82 -6.04
CA PHE A 309 -4.37 28.19 -6.60
C PHE A 309 -4.95 27.09 -7.50
#